data_AF-A0A433Q748-F1
#
_entry.id   AF-A0A433Q748-F1
#
_cell.length_a   1.000
_cell.length_b   1.000
_cell.length_c   1.000
_cell.angle_alpha   90.00
_cell.angle_beta   90.00
_cell.angle_gamma   90.00
#
_symmetry.space_group_name_H-M   'P 1'
#
loop_
_entity.id
_entity.type
_entity.pdbx_description
1 polymer ?
#
loop_
_entity_poly.entity_id
_entity_poly.type
_entity_poly.pdbx_seq_one_letter_code
_entity_poly.pdbx_strand_id
1 'polypeptide(L)'
;MDVRTLRRSNNLIRIPSPLTALGPNEAFQGSTFVFEWKVESFKTLEDLEYCSKTFSTNQRHLWKLIVYPHGRKDKNSITVFLYSATNNANGSIRFQRKDVTFAISMQAGDFTHRIVKEKRNFDKKKPYH
;
A
#
# COMPACT_ATOMS: atom_id res chain seq x y z
N MET A 1 -3.52 -46.96 -30.88
CA MET A 1 -2.61 -46.59 -29.77
C MET A 1 -2.21 -45.15 -30.03
N ASP A 2 -2.74 -44.20 -29.26
CA ASP A 2 -2.75 -42.78 -29.60
C ASP A 2 -1.79 -41.98 -28.70
N VAL A 3 -1.04 -41.06 -29.31
CA VAL A 3 0.11 -40.35 -28.75
C VAL A 3 -0.39 -39.14 -27.96
N ARG A 4 -0.30 -39.22 -26.63
CA ARG A 4 -0.67 -38.15 -25.70
C ARG A 4 0.17 -36.89 -25.92
N THR A 5 -0.47 -35.83 -26.39
CA THR A 5 0.07 -34.47 -26.43
C THR A 5 -0.03 -33.84 -25.03
N LEU A 6 1.11 -33.56 -24.40
CA LEU A 6 1.20 -32.77 -23.17
C LEU A 6 0.96 -31.28 -23.49
N ARG A 7 -0.27 -30.80 -23.29
CA ARG A 7 -0.54 -29.36 -23.22
C ARG A 7 -0.09 -28.83 -21.87
N ARG A 8 1.05 -28.15 -21.85
CA ARG A 8 1.55 -27.36 -20.72
C ARG A 8 0.66 -26.13 -20.56
N SER A 9 -0.22 -26.15 -19.55
CA SER A 9 -1.07 -24.99 -19.20
C SER A 9 -0.19 -23.89 -18.60
N ASN A 10 -0.10 -22.75 -19.29
CA ASN A 10 0.39 -21.51 -18.71
C ASN A 10 -0.69 -20.93 -17.79
N ASN A 11 -0.74 -21.41 -16.54
CA ASN A 11 -1.54 -20.80 -15.49
C ASN A 11 -0.90 -19.46 -15.09
N LEU A 12 -1.27 -18.39 -15.79
CA LEU A 12 -1.10 -17.03 -15.28
C LEU A 12 -1.96 -16.92 -14.01
N ILE A 13 -1.29 -16.84 -12.85
CA ILE A 13 -1.96 -16.57 -11.57
C ILE A 13 -2.63 -15.20 -11.73
N ARG A 14 -3.95 -15.21 -11.92
CA ARG A 14 -4.77 -14.00 -11.96
C ARG A 14 -4.77 -13.43 -10.54
N ILE A 15 -3.91 -12.44 -10.31
CA ILE A 15 -3.89 -11.69 -9.05
C ILE A 15 -5.28 -11.04 -8.90
N PRO A 16 -6.04 -11.35 -7.83
CA PRO A 16 -7.32 -10.70 -7.60
C PRO A 16 -7.07 -9.21 -7.40
N SER A 17 -7.80 -8.37 -8.13
CA SER A 17 -7.77 -6.92 -7.92
C SER A 17 -8.08 -6.63 -6.45
N PRO A 18 -7.41 -5.65 -5.80
CA PRO A 18 -7.67 -5.29 -4.41
C PRO A 18 -9.14 -4.96 -4.11
N LEU A 19 -9.90 -4.52 -5.13
CA LEU A 19 -11.35 -4.29 -5.03
C LEU A 19 -12.16 -5.56 -4.77
N THR A 20 -11.74 -6.71 -5.27
CA THR A 20 -12.47 -7.99 -5.11
C THR A 20 -12.30 -8.60 -3.71
N ALA A 21 -11.33 -8.10 -2.93
CA ALA A 21 -11.08 -8.55 -1.56
C ALA A 21 -11.93 -7.82 -0.51
N LEU A 22 -12.67 -6.76 -0.89
CA LEU A 22 -13.60 -6.08 0.01
C LEU A 22 -14.89 -6.92 0.10
N GLY A 23 -15.34 -7.25 1.31
CA GLY A 23 -16.61 -7.96 1.48
C GLY A 23 -17.77 -7.14 0.89
N PRO A 24 -18.85 -7.77 0.39
CA PRO A 24 -19.97 -7.09 -0.25
C PRO A 24 -20.65 -6.02 0.62
N ASN A 25 -20.41 -6.04 1.94
CA ASN A 25 -20.94 -5.08 2.92
C ASN A 25 -19.92 -4.00 3.34
N GLU A 26 -18.71 -4.01 2.77
CA GLU A 26 -17.64 -3.03 3.01
C GLU A 26 -17.51 -2.01 1.86
N ALA A 27 -18.60 -1.75 1.13
CA ALA A 27 -18.61 -0.73 0.10
C ALA A 27 -18.30 0.64 0.75
N PHE A 28 -17.17 1.24 0.38
CA PHE A 28 -16.91 2.63 0.73
C PHE A 28 -17.98 3.50 0.07
N GLN A 29 -18.82 4.17 0.85
CA GLN A 29 -19.71 5.22 0.36
C GLN A 29 -18.83 6.43 -0.03
N GLY A 30 -18.31 6.40 -1.26
CA GLY A 30 -17.41 7.41 -1.82
C GLY A 30 -16.48 6.82 -2.88
N SER A 31 -15.78 7.68 -3.64
CA SER A 31 -14.74 7.22 -4.55
C SER A 31 -13.58 6.60 -3.77
N THR A 32 -13.33 5.30 -4.01
CA THR A 32 -12.18 4.61 -3.43
C THR A 32 -10.97 4.83 -4.34
N PHE A 33 -9.89 5.36 -3.79
CA PHE A 33 -8.62 5.45 -4.51
C PHE A 33 -7.73 4.28 -4.10
N VAL A 34 -7.26 3.51 -5.09
CA VAL A 34 -6.36 2.37 -4.87
C VAL A 34 -5.00 2.69 -5.47
N PHE A 35 -3.96 2.58 -4.65
CA PHE A 35 -2.57 2.67 -5.07
C PHE A 35 -1.88 1.34 -4.82
N GLU A 36 -1.18 0.84 -5.83
CA GLU A 36 -0.40 -0.38 -5.75
C GLU A 36 1.07 -0.06 -6.00
N TRP A 37 1.94 -0.68 -5.19
CA TRP A 37 3.38 -0.55 -5.33
C TRP A 37 4.03 -1.93 -5.19
N LYS A 38 4.74 -2.34 -6.24
CA LYS A 38 5.58 -3.53 -6.23
C LYS A 38 6.99 -3.14 -5.78
N VAL A 39 7.45 -3.75 -4.70
CA VAL A 39 8.84 -3.65 -4.24
C VAL A 39 9.63 -4.80 -4.86
N GLU A 40 10.56 -4.47 -5.75
CA GLU A 40 11.37 -5.47 -6.44
C GLU A 40 12.61 -5.86 -5.64
N SER A 41 13.13 -7.06 -5.90
CA SER A 41 14.36 -7.58 -5.27
C SER A 41 14.35 -7.46 -3.75
N PHE A 42 13.21 -7.72 -3.10
CA PHE A 42 13.03 -7.51 -1.65
C PHE A 42 14.13 -8.15 -0.79
N LYS A 43 14.62 -9.34 -1.18
CA LYS A 43 15.68 -10.08 -0.49
C LYS A 43 17.04 -9.37 -0.45
N THR A 44 17.27 -8.41 -1.36
CA THR A 44 18.54 -7.68 -1.47
C THR A 44 18.44 -6.27 -0.91
N LEU A 45 17.28 -5.89 -0.36
CA LEU A 45 17.12 -4.57 0.25
C LEU A 45 17.91 -4.52 1.56
N GLU A 46 18.45 -3.34 1.84
CA GLU A 46 19.21 -3.08 3.06
C GLU A 46 18.26 -2.67 4.20
N ASP A 47 18.82 -2.50 5.41
CA ASP A 47 18.13 -1.97 6.59
C ASP A 47 17.84 -0.46 6.46
N LEU A 48 17.17 -0.07 5.37
CA LEU A 48 16.86 1.32 5.02
C LEU A 48 15.37 1.50 4.72
N GLU A 49 14.93 2.75 4.71
CA GLU A 49 13.59 3.09 4.24
C GLU A 49 13.54 3.19 2.72
N TYR A 50 12.50 2.61 2.14
CA TYR A 50 12.21 2.72 0.71
C TYR A 50 10.88 3.41 0.50
N CYS A 51 10.84 4.36 -0.43
CA CYS A 51 9.66 5.18 -0.70
C CYS A 51 9.05 4.84 -2.05
N SER A 52 7.73 4.73 -2.10
CA SER A 52 7.00 4.70 -3.37
C SER A 52 7.09 6.04 -4.11
N LYS A 53 6.69 6.04 -5.37
CA LYS A 53 6.29 7.29 -6.05
C LYS A 53 5.18 7.99 -5.28
N THR A 54 5.14 9.32 -5.35
CA THR A 54 4.03 10.10 -4.83
C THR A 54 2.76 9.81 -5.62
N PHE A 55 1.63 9.66 -4.94
CA PHE A 55 0.32 9.51 -5.56
C PHE A 55 -0.69 10.47 -4.94
N SER A 56 -1.78 10.72 -5.65
CA SER A 56 -2.76 11.74 -5.32
C SER A 56 -4.14 11.12 -5.19
N THR A 57 -4.79 11.28 -4.03
CA THR A 57 -6.21 10.91 -3.89
C THR A 57 -7.15 12.03 -4.35
N ASN A 58 -6.63 13.27 -4.37
CA ASN A 58 -7.25 14.46 -4.95
C ASN A 58 -6.17 15.56 -5.11
N GLN A 59 -6.49 16.68 -5.77
CA GLN A 59 -5.56 17.79 -6.04
C GLN A 59 -4.76 18.31 -4.82
N ARG A 60 -5.25 18.10 -3.58
CA ARG A 60 -4.62 18.58 -2.34
C ARG A 60 -3.95 17.49 -1.51
N HIS A 61 -4.28 16.22 -1.75
CA HIS A 61 -3.89 15.10 -0.89
C HIS A 61 -2.89 14.19 -1.61
N LEU A 62 -1.61 14.52 -1.43
CA LEU A 62 -0.49 13.72 -1.89
C LEU A 62 -0.04 12.75 -0.80
N TRP A 63 0.30 11.54 -1.21
CA TRP A 63 0.65 10.41 -0.35
C TRP A 63 1.86 9.66 -0.90
N LYS A 64 2.52 8.93 -0.01
CA LYS A 64 3.57 7.94 -0.33
C LYS A 64 3.39 6.73 0.57
N LEU A 65 3.83 5.57 0.11
CA LEU A 65 4.09 4.43 0.98
C LEU A 65 5.58 4.43 1.34
N ILE A 66 5.88 4.17 2.61
CA ILE A 66 7.25 3.96 3.10
C ILE A 66 7.32 2.54 3.65
N VAL A 67 8.31 1.78 3.21
CA VAL A 67 8.57 0.41 3.67
C VAL A 67 9.93 0.35 4.32
N TYR A 68 9.99 -0.28 5.49
CA TYR A 68 11.22 -0.73 6.14
C TYR A 68 11.23 -2.27 6.03
N PRO A 69 12.06 -2.85 5.14
CA PRO A 69 12.08 -4.29 4.87
C PRO A 69 12.40 -5.13 6.11
N HIS A 70 13.23 -4.59 7.00
CA HIS A 70 13.61 -5.21 8.26
C HIS A 70 13.03 -4.45 9.46
N GLY A 71 12.04 -3.61 9.26
CA GLY A 71 11.34 -2.92 10.33
C GLY A 71 12.07 -1.66 10.81
N ARG A 72 11.33 -0.76 11.45
CA ARG A 72 11.87 0.55 11.85
C ARG A 72 12.58 0.51 13.22
N LYS A 73 12.01 -0.22 14.18
CA LYS A 73 12.53 -0.37 15.55
C LYS A 73 12.94 -1.83 15.81
N ASP A 74 12.09 -2.76 15.38
CA ASP A 74 12.32 -4.20 15.54
C ASP A 74 12.84 -4.81 14.23
N LYS A 75 14.07 -5.31 14.25
CA LYS A 75 14.80 -5.85 13.09
C LYS A 75 14.24 -7.16 12.48
N ASN A 76 13.08 -7.61 12.96
CA ASN A 76 12.49 -8.91 12.62
C ASN A 76 11.04 -8.77 12.13
N SER A 77 10.71 -7.62 11.55
CA SER A 77 9.38 -7.33 11.03
C SER A 77 9.47 -6.56 9.71
N ILE A 78 8.44 -6.59 8.90
CA ILE A 78 8.28 -5.64 7.78
C ILE A 78 7.36 -4.54 8.28
N THR A 79 7.82 -3.29 8.23
CA THR A 79 6.98 -2.14 8.62
C THR A 79 6.57 -1.34 7.40
N VAL A 80 5.28 -1.03 7.27
CA VAL A 80 4.72 -0.21 6.18
C VAL A 80 3.99 0.99 6.77
N PHE A 81 4.30 2.18 6.26
CA PHE A 81 3.62 3.42 6.64
C PHE A 81 2.94 4.06 5.43
N LEU A 82 1.72 4.56 5.63
CA LEU A 82 1.12 5.56 4.75
C LEU A 82 1.60 6.94 5.19
N TYR A 83 2.37 7.61 4.33
CA TYR A 83 2.95 8.92 4.61
C TYR A 83 2.21 10.02 3.86
N SER A 84 1.93 11.11 4.56
CA SER A 84 1.23 12.27 4.01
C SER A 84 2.23 13.27 3.42
N ALA A 85 2.33 13.33 2.09
CA ALA A 85 3.30 14.19 1.42
C ALA A 85 2.83 15.65 1.35
N THR A 86 3.80 16.56 1.28
CA THR A 86 3.54 17.98 1.03
C THR A 86 3.40 18.24 -0.47
N ASN A 87 2.40 19.03 -0.84
CA ASN A 87 2.32 19.63 -2.17
C ASN A 87 2.98 21.01 -2.08
N ASN A 88 4.18 21.14 -2.64
CA ASN A 88 4.98 22.36 -2.53
C ASN A 88 4.49 23.44 -3.52
N ALA A 89 3.61 23.08 -4.47
CA ALA A 89 3.11 24.01 -5.50
C ALA A 89 2.13 25.06 -4.95
N ASN A 90 1.47 24.80 -3.81
CA ASN A 90 0.48 25.71 -3.22
C ASN A 90 0.87 26.13 -1.80
N GLY A 91 2.13 26.55 -1.60
CA GLY A 91 2.65 27.21 -0.40
C GLY A 91 1.76 27.07 0.85
N SER A 92 2.00 26.02 1.64
CA SER A 92 1.21 25.56 2.80
C SER A 92 -0.11 24.84 2.46
N ILE A 93 -0.10 23.50 2.51
CA ILE A 93 -1.32 22.75 2.84
C ILE A 93 -1.69 23.16 4.26
N ARG A 94 -2.57 24.16 4.40
CA ARG A 94 -3.06 24.68 5.68
C ARG A 94 -4.15 23.80 6.32
N PHE A 95 -4.49 22.68 5.68
CA PHE A 95 -5.57 21.81 6.10
C PHE A 95 -5.01 20.53 6.73
N GLN A 96 -5.31 20.34 8.02
CA GLN A 96 -5.15 19.05 8.70
C GLN A 96 -5.95 18.00 7.92
N ARG A 97 -5.34 16.84 7.65
CA ARG A 97 -6.06 15.74 7.01
C ARG A 97 -6.75 14.94 8.11
N LYS A 98 -7.98 15.33 8.43
CA LYS A 98 -8.84 14.68 9.41
C LYS A 98 -9.70 13.60 8.77
N ASP A 99 -10.07 12.61 9.59
CA ASP A 99 -11.01 11.56 9.21
C ASP A 99 -10.59 10.73 7.97
N VAL A 100 -9.28 10.61 7.75
CA VAL A 100 -8.74 9.82 6.63
C VAL A 100 -8.97 8.36 6.92
N THR A 101 -9.78 7.73 6.09
CA THR A 101 -10.05 6.30 6.16
C THR A 101 -9.24 5.59 5.09
N PHE A 102 -8.42 4.62 5.47
CA PHE A 102 -7.55 3.90 4.56
C PHE A 102 -7.43 2.43 4.97
N ALA A 103 -7.02 1.59 4.04
CA ALA A 103 -6.61 0.21 4.31
C ALA A 103 -5.23 0.00 3.69
N ILE A 104 -4.38 -0.77 4.38
CA ILE A 104 -3.09 -1.20 3.83
C ILE A 104 -3.12 -2.72 3.76
N SER A 105 -2.84 -3.25 2.57
CA SER A 105 -2.64 -4.67 2.34
C SER A 105 -1.26 -4.89 1.75
N MET A 106 -0.61 -5.98 2.16
CA MET A 106 0.66 -6.44 1.66
C MET A 106 0.51 -7.90 1.21
N GLN A 107 1.08 -8.22 0.06
CA GLN A 107 1.17 -9.58 -0.45
C GLN A 107 2.63 -9.91 -0.73
N ALA A 108 3.07 -11.08 -0.25
CA ALA A 108 4.41 -11.61 -0.49
C ALA A 108 4.30 -13.11 -0.79
N GLY A 109 4.25 -13.48 -2.07
CA GLY A 109 3.95 -14.86 -2.47
C GLY A 109 2.50 -15.23 -2.14
N ASP A 110 2.33 -16.32 -1.37
CA ASP A 110 1.06 -16.78 -0.82
C ASP A 110 0.66 -16.07 0.48
N PHE A 111 1.61 -15.41 1.14
CA PHE A 111 1.34 -14.60 2.32
C PHE A 111 0.57 -13.34 1.93
N THR A 112 -0.58 -13.13 2.58
CA THR A 112 -1.36 -11.89 2.50
C THR A 112 -1.60 -11.36 3.90
N HIS A 113 -1.09 -10.16 4.18
CA HIS A 113 -1.40 -9.43 5.40
C HIS A 113 -2.25 -8.21 5.06
N ARG A 114 -3.36 -8.04 5.76
CA ARG A 114 -4.27 -6.92 5.54
C ARG A 114 -4.60 -6.26 6.86
N ILE A 115 -4.30 -4.97 6.93
CA ILE A 115 -4.85 -4.09 7.95
C ILE A 115 -6.26 -3.74 7.50
N VAL A 116 -7.24 -4.13 8.32
CA VAL A 116 -8.65 -3.80 8.10
C VAL A 116 -8.82 -2.29 8.29
N LYS A 117 -9.63 -1.68 7.43
CA LYS A 117 -10.00 -0.25 7.37
C LYS A 117 -9.72 0.55 8.65
N GLU A 118 -8.68 1.38 8.60
CA GLU A 118 -8.25 2.28 9.67
C GLU A 118 -8.77 3.70 9.42
N LYS A 119 -9.07 4.43 10.49
CA LYS A 119 -9.42 5.86 10.44
C LYS A 119 -8.42 6.66 11.27
N ARG A 120 -7.70 7.61 10.66
CA ARG A 120 -6.65 8.40 11.32
C ARG A 120 -6.70 9.88 10.95
N ASN A 121 -6.16 10.70 11.84
CA ASN A 121 -5.84 12.10 11.58
C ASN A 121 -4.34 12.24 11.31
N PHE A 122 -3.96 12.97 10.26
CA PHE A 122 -2.56 13.24 9.92
C PHE A 122 -2.23 14.70 10.25
N ASP A 123 -1.76 14.93 11.47
CA ASP A 123 -1.37 16.25 11.96
C ASP A 123 0.16 16.40 12.00
N LYS A 124 0.69 17.49 11.43
CA LYS A 124 2.13 17.82 11.46
C LYS A 124 2.68 18.14 12.87
N LYS A 125 1.86 18.11 13.92
CA LYS A 125 2.25 18.65 15.23
C LYS A 125 3.12 17.72 16.08
N LYS A 126 3.37 16.46 15.70
CA LYS A 126 4.36 15.61 16.37
C LYS A 126 5.12 14.72 15.38
N PRO A 127 6.45 14.81 15.29
CA PRO A 127 7.24 13.78 14.63
C PRO A 127 7.08 12.47 15.41
N TYR A 128 6.76 11.39 14.69
CA TYR A 128 6.68 10.05 15.27
C TYR A 128 8.10 9.55 15.56
N HIS A 129 8.59 9.81 16.79
CA HIS A 129 9.83 9.28 17.34
C HIS A 129 9.72 7.78 17.67
#